data_AF-A0A503Y1N8-F1
#
_entry.id   AF-A0A503Y1N8-F1
#
_cell.length_a   1.000
_cell.length_b   1.000
_cell.length_c   1.000
_cell.angle_alpha   90.00
_cell.angle_beta   90.00
_cell.angle_gamma   90.00
#
_symmetry.space_group_name_H-M   'P 1'
#
loop_
_entity.id
_entity.type
_entity.pdbx_description
1 polymer ?
#
loop_
_entity_poly.entity_id
_entity_poly.type
_entity_poly.pdbx_seq_one_letter_code
_entity_poly.pdbx_strand_id
1 'polypeptide(L)'
;MNAWTVLLPLTRLRSALGARMKGPGGYYNSGNALGLVVGLATQIAAAPVGPHEESAAIAAVMDYFAGSHGTVALTLATLVFFCGGEAYHRAWAKPDVPDPTLNRLGDFLSGLGAIGLGIALLLLGDPLLAATSGLLHALGKFGSAFHRPGRQVPVWPTAWPDPFRSAVLASRLPAVVATTVVLGQALPVVWSGESFAALIMPLTLLGCYLLWTKADLLLFGVRSKVPRQISTC
;
A
#
# COMPACT_ATOMS: atom_id res chain seq x y z
N MET A 1 -37.05 10.52 18.33
CA MET A 1 -36.09 10.41 17.20
C MET A 1 -36.26 9.03 16.59
N ASN A 2 -36.67 8.93 15.32
CA ASN A 2 -37.05 7.66 14.70
C ASN A 2 -35.80 6.89 14.20
N ALA A 3 -35.75 5.58 14.44
CA ALA A 3 -34.66 4.69 14.02
C ALA A 3 -34.33 4.77 12.51
N TRP A 4 -35.32 5.13 11.69
CA TRP A 4 -35.21 5.31 10.24
C TRP A 4 -34.27 6.45 9.82
N THR A 5 -34.16 7.51 10.62
CA THR A 5 -33.34 8.69 10.29
C THR A 5 -31.84 8.43 10.47
N VAL A 6 -31.46 7.43 11.27
CA VAL A 6 -30.05 7.05 11.53
C VAL A 6 -29.58 5.91 10.59
N LEU A 7 -30.49 5.03 10.17
CA LEU A 7 -30.17 3.88 9.31
C LEU A 7 -29.89 4.25 7.84
N LEU A 8 -30.53 5.30 7.30
CA LEU A 8 -30.28 5.81 5.94
C LEU A 8 -28.86 6.38 5.74
N PRO A 9 -28.32 7.21 6.65
CA PRO A 9 -26.92 7.64 6.61
C PRO A 9 -25.93 6.49 6.67
N LEU A 10 -26.15 5.52 7.57
CA LEU A 10 -25.25 4.38 7.76
C LEU A 10 -25.22 3.43 6.56
N THR A 11 -26.37 3.18 5.93
CA THR A 11 -26.45 2.38 4.70
C THR A 11 -25.82 3.07 3.51
N ARG A 12 -25.98 4.39 3.37
CA ARG A 12 -25.28 5.21 2.35
C ARG A 12 -23.77 5.25 2.59
N LEU A 13 -23.34 5.42 3.84
CA LEU A 13 -21.93 5.38 4.22
C LEU A 13 -21.32 4.00 3.93
N ARG A 14 -21.98 2.92 4.33
CA ARG A 14 -21.56 1.54 4.02
C ARG A 14 -21.50 1.28 2.51
N SER A 15 -22.47 1.77 1.75
CA SER A 15 -22.50 1.65 0.29
C SER A 15 -21.35 2.44 -0.37
N ALA A 16 -21.11 3.67 0.09
CA ALA A 16 -20.03 4.52 -0.41
C ALA A 16 -18.65 3.94 -0.07
N LEU A 17 -18.45 3.47 1.15
CA LEU A 17 -17.24 2.75 1.57
C LEU A 17 -17.07 1.45 0.77
N GLY A 18 -18.13 0.67 0.64
CA GLY A 18 -18.13 -0.55 -0.17
C GLY A 18 -17.80 -0.31 -1.64
N ALA A 19 -18.25 0.80 -2.22
CA ALA A 19 -17.90 1.22 -3.57
C ALA A 19 -16.43 1.64 -3.70
N ARG A 20 -15.88 2.32 -2.68
CA ARG A 20 -14.46 2.69 -2.61
C ARG A 20 -13.53 1.49 -2.48
N MET A 21 -13.99 0.40 -1.87
CA MET A 21 -13.25 -0.85 -1.73
C MET A 21 -13.22 -1.73 -3.00
N LYS A 22 -13.92 -1.33 -4.07
CA LYS A 22 -13.93 -2.10 -5.33
C LYS A 22 -12.65 -1.85 -6.11
N GLY A 23 -12.01 -2.95 -6.51
CA GLY A 23 -10.79 -2.93 -7.32
C GLY A 23 -9.51 -2.67 -6.51
N PRO A 24 -8.35 -2.65 -7.18
CA PRO A 24 -7.04 -2.54 -6.55
C PRO A 24 -6.84 -1.22 -5.79
N GLY A 25 -7.41 -0.11 -6.29
CA GLY A 25 -7.28 1.20 -5.64
C GLY A 25 -7.82 1.25 -4.20
N GLY A 26 -8.94 0.57 -3.95
CA GLY A 26 -9.52 0.46 -2.62
C GLY A 26 -8.61 -0.26 -1.63
N TYR A 27 -7.99 -1.36 -2.06
CA TYR A 27 -7.04 -2.10 -1.24
C TYR A 27 -5.74 -1.31 -1.00
N TYR A 28 -5.18 -0.65 -2.03
CA TYR A 28 -4.00 0.20 -1.85
C TYR A 28 -4.25 1.31 -0.83
N ASN A 29 -5.32 2.09 -1.02
CA ASN A 29 -5.61 3.23 -0.15
C ASN A 29 -6.01 2.79 1.25
N SER A 30 -6.64 1.62 1.41
CA SER A 30 -6.91 1.07 2.75
C SER A 30 -5.63 0.69 3.47
N GLY A 31 -4.67 0.07 2.79
CA GLY A 31 -3.36 -0.21 3.37
C GLY A 31 -2.61 1.06 3.76
N ASN A 32 -2.61 2.07 2.89
CA ASN A 32 -1.98 3.37 3.17
C ASN A 32 -2.64 4.07 4.37
N ALA A 33 -3.98 4.09 4.41
CA ALA A 33 -4.73 4.69 5.50
C ALA A 33 -4.52 3.95 6.82
N LEU A 34 -4.51 2.62 6.80
CA LEU A 34 -4.24 1.80 7.98
C LEU A 34 -2.84 2.10 8.55
N GLY A 35 -1.81 2.07 7.70
CA GLY A 35 -0.44 2.38 8.12
C GLY A 35 -0.29 3.80 8.67
N LEU A 36 -0.92 4.77 8.01
CA LEU A 36 -0.91 6.17 8.44
C LEU A 36 -1.58 6.37 9.81
N VAL A 37 -2.81 5.89 9.95
CA VAL A 37 -3.62 6.09 11.16
C VAL A 37 -2.98 5.40 12.36
N VAL A 38 -2.59 4.14 12.22
CA VAL A 38 -2.01 3.39 13.33
C VAL A 38 -0.59 3.88 13.66
N GLY A 39 0.21 4.23 12.64
CA GLY A 39 1.53 4.81 12.86
C GLY A 39 1.45 6.12 13.64
N LEU A 40 0.56 7.04 13.24
CA LEU A 40 0.34 8.29 13.93
C LEU A 40 -0.19 8.07 15.35
N ALA A 41 -1.18 7.19 15.52
CA ALA A 41 -1.73 6.87 16.84
C ALA A 41 -0.67 6.28 17.77
N THR A 42 0.22 5.43 17.24
CA THR A 42 1.32 4.84 18.01
C THR A 42 2.34 5.91 18.42
N GLN A 43 2.68 6.83 17.52
CA GLN A 43 3.59 7.94 17.82
C GLN A 43 3.02 8.86 18.92
N ILE A 44 1.73 9.20 18.83
CA ILE A 44 1.05 10.02 19.85
C ILE A 44 0.96 9.26 21.18
N ALA A 45 0.62 7.97 21.16
CA ALA A 45 0.52 7.16 22.37
C ALA A 45 1.87 6.94 23.07
N ALA A 46 2.98 7.05 22.34
CA ALA A 46 4.34 7.01 22.88
C ALA A 46 4.82 8.37 23.40
N ALA A 47 4.06 9.45 23.22
CA ALA A 47 4.43 10.77 23.70
C ALA A 47 4.47 10.82 25.24
N PRO A 48 5.45 11.52 25.86
CA PRO A 48 5.53 11.63 27.31
C PRO A 48 4.28 12.28 27.91
N VAL A 49 3.73 11.68 28.97
CA VAL A 49 2.60 12.22 29.72
C VAL A 49 3.13 13.11 30.85
N GLY A 50 2.69 14.37 30.92
CA GLY A 50 3.17 15.33 31.91
C GLY A 50 2.50 16.71 31.81
N PRO A 51 2.96 17.73 32.55
CA PRO A 51 2.32 19.05 32.60
C PRO A 51 2.26 19.82 31.26
N HIS A 52 2.94 19.32 30.22
CA HIS A 52 2.90 19.85 28.85
C HIS A 52 2.37 18.81 27.84
N GLU A 53 1.44 17.95 28.25
CA GLU A 53 0.88 16.84 27.44
C GLU A 53 0.39 17.29 26.05
N GLU A 54 -0.34 18.40 25.97
CA GLU A 54 -0.82 18.96 24.68
C GLU A 54 0.35 19.34 23.76
N SER A 55 1.41 19.93 24.33
CA SER A 55 2.61 20.30 23.59
C SER A 55 3.41 19.08 23.13
N ALA A 56 3.41 18.00 23.91
CA ALA A 56 4.06 16.74 23.56
C ALA A 56 3.30 15.99 22.45
N ALA A 57 1.98 15.99 22.48
CA ALA A 57 1.16 15.41 21.42
C ALA A 57 1.34 16.14 20.08
N ILE A 58 1.38 17.48 20.10
CA ILE A 58 1.65 18.29 18.89
C ILE A 58 3.06 17.98 18.35
N ALA A 59 4.07 17.91 19.22
CA ALA A 59 5.43 17.54 18.81
C ALA A 59 5.47 16.15 18.18
N ALA A 60 4.78 15.16 18.77
CA ALA A 60 4.70 13.80 18.23
C ALA A 60 4.06 13.76 16.82
N VAL A 61 3.02 14.57 16.57
CA VAL A 61 2.42 14.71 15.23
C VAL A 61 3.43 15.31 14.25
N MET A 62 4.13 16.38 14.64
CA MET A 62 5.14 17.02 13.79
C MET A 62 6.30 16.06 13.49
N ASP A 63 6.75 15.30 14.48
CA ASP A 63 7.84 14.34 14.33
C ASP A 63 7.44 13.20 13.38
N TYR A 64 6.20 12.72 13.48
CA TYR A 64 5.67 11.68 12.61
C TYR A 64 5.75 12.07 11.13
N PHE A 65 5.39 13.31 10.79
CA PHE A 65 5.37 13.77 9.40
C PHE A 65 6.69 14.41 8.93
N ALA A 66 7.43 15.04 9.83
CA ALA A 66 8.54 15.92 9.47
C ALA A 66 9.72 15.92 10.47
N GLY A 67 9.76 15.00 11.43
CA GLY A 67 10.85 14.93 12.43
C GLY A 67 12.24 14.62 11.88
N SER A 68 12.32 14.07 10.67
CA SER A 68 13.59 13.79 9.98
C SER A 68 13.42 13.81 8.46
N HIS A 69 14.53 13.86 7.72
CA HIS A 69 14.49 13.71 6.26
C HIS A 69 13.84 12.39 5.82
N GLY A 70 14.03 11.31 6.59
CA GLY A 70 13.41 10.01 6.33
C GLY A 70 11.89 10.04 6.48
N THR A 71 11.37 10.68 7.54
CA THR A 71 9.91 10.78 7.76
C THR A 71 9.24 11.73 6.76
N VAL A 72 9.92 12.80 6.35
CA VAL A 72 9.44 13.66 5.23
C VAL A 72 9.34 12.85 3.94
N ALA A 73 10.39 12.10 3.57
CA ALA A 73 10.38 11.27 2.37
C ALA A 73 9.26 10.21 2.42
N LEU A 74 9.05 9.59 3.59
CA LEU A 74 7.97 8.62 3.79
C LEU A 74 6.58 9.25 3.67
N THR A 75 6.39 10.46 4.21
CA THR A 75 5.15 11.22 4.11
C THR A 75 4.83 11.55 2.65
N LEU A 76 5.80 12.07 1.91
CA LEU A 76 5.64 12.37 0.49
C LEU A 76 5.35 11.10 -0.33
N ALA A 77 6.06 10.00 -0.06
CA ALA A 77 5.80 8.71 -0.69
C ALA A 77 4.36 8.24 -0.43
N THR A 78 3.89 8.37 0.81
CA THR A 78 2.53 7.99 1.23
C THR A 78 1.47 8.80 0.48
N LEU A 79 1.65 10.13 0.34
CA LEU A 79 0.77 10.99 -0.45
C LEU A 79 0.72 10.56 -1.92
N VAL A 80 1.87 10.26 -2.52
CA VAL A 80 1.94 9.77 -3.90
C VAL A 80 1.25 8.42 -4.05
N PHE A 81 1.39 7.51 -3.09
CA PHE A 81 0.67 6.24 -3.09
C PHE A 81 -0.84 6.42 -2.98
N PHE A 82 -1.34 7.41 -2.22
CA PHE A 82 -2.77 7.73 -2.21
C PHE A 82 -3.27 8.21 -3.57
N CYS A 83 -2.51 9.08 -4.24
CA CYS A 83 -2.81 9.52 -5.60
C CYS A 83 -2.82 8.35 -6.60
N GLY A 84 -1.84 7.44 -6.49
CA GLY A 84 -1.79 6.22 -7.32
C GLY A 84 -2.98 5.29 -7.06
N GLY A 85 -3.34 5.07 -5.80
CA GLY A 85 -4.51 4.30 -5.41
C GLY A 85 -5.82 4.90 -5.92
N GLU A 86 -5.94 6.22 -5.92
CA GLU A 86 -7.10 6.92 -6.51
C GLU A 86 -7.16 6.74 -8.04
N ALA A 87 -6.02 6.80 -8.74
CA ALA A 87 -5.96 6.50 -10.17
C ALA A 87 -6.45 5.06 -10.46
N TYR A 88 -6.01 4.08 -9.67
CA TYR A 88 -6.53 2.70 -9.78
C TYR A 88 -8.01 2.59 -9.43
N HIS A 89 -8.48 3.29 -8.41
CA HIS A 89 -9.89 3.28 -8.02
C HIS A 89 -10.77 3.76 -9.20
N ARG A 90 -10.38 4.89 -9.81
CA ARG A 90 -11.07 5.42 -11.00
C ARG A 90 -10.96 4.47 -12.19
N ALA A 91 -9.79 3.85 -12.40
CA ALA A 91 -9.59 2.88 -13.47
C ALA A 91 -10.56 1.69 -13.36
N TRP A 92 -10.94 1.31 -12.14
CA TRP A 92 -11.80 0.17 -11.85
C TRP A 92 -13.24 0.55 -11.49
N ALA A 93 -13.67 1.77 -11.80
CA ALA A 93 -15.06 2.21 -11.63
C ALA A 93 -16.06 1.30 -12.38
N LYS A 94 -15.62 0.70 -13.50
CA LYS A 94 -16.31 -0.37 -14.22
C LYS A 94 -15.45 -1.65 -14.14
N PRO A 95 -15.67 -2.54 -13.16
CA PRO A 95 -14.78 -3.69 -12.90
C PRO A 95 -14.64 -4.70 -14.06
N ASP A 96 -15.58 -4.69 -15.00
CA ASP A 96 -15.57 -5.57 -16.16
C ASP A 96 -14.72 -5.04 -17.31
N VAL A 97 -14.50 -3.72 -17.37
CA VAL A 97 -13.67 -3.07 -18.38
C VAL A 97 -12.81 -2.00 -17.69
N PRO A 98 -11.73 -2.40 -16.99
CA PRO A 98 -10.83 -1.44 -16.35
C PRO A 98 -10.17 -0.52 -17.38
N ASP A 99 -10.07 0.77 -17.07
CA ASP A 99 -9.43 1.76 -17.94
C ASP A 99 -7.91 1.53 -17.99
N PRO A 100 -7.32 1.22 -19.16
CA PRO A 100 -5.90 0.92 -19.29
C PRO A 100 -4.98 2.15 -19.17
N THR A 101 -5.49 3.36 -19.41
CA THR A 101 -4.74 4.61 -19.27
C THR A 101 -4.62 5.00 -17.80
N LEU A 102 -5.74 4.92 -17.06
CA LEU A 102 -5.73 5.21 -15.62
C LEU A 102 -4.97 4.14 -14.82
N ASN A 103 -5.01 2.86 -15.23
CA ASN A 103 -4.15 1.84 -14.62
C ASN A 103 -2.66 2.16 -14.80
N ARG A 104 -2.25 2.61 -16.00
CA ARG A 104 -0.86 3.02 -16.27
C ARG A 104 -0.46 4.27 -15.49
N LEU A 105 -1.37 5.22 -15.30
CA LEU A 105 -1.14 6.37 -14.41
C LEU A 105 -0.95 5.90 -12.96
N GLY A 106 -1.80 4.98 -12.48
CA GLY A 106 -1.65 4.36 -11.16
C GLY A 106 -0.31 3.65 -10.99
N ASP A 107 0.15 2.94 -12.02
CA ASP A 107 1.48 2.32 -12.07
C ASP A 107 2.60 3.36 -11.98
N PHE A 108 2.55 4.40 -12.82
CA PHE A 108 3.55 5.44 -12.84
C PHE A 108 3.67 6.16 -11.48
N LEU A 109 2.53 6.58 -10.91
CA LEU A 109 2.49 7.22 -9.59
C LEU A 109 3.00 6.27 -8.50
N SER A 110 2.60 4.99 -8.52
CA SER A 110 3.12 4.01 -7.55
C SER A 110 4.62 3.80 -7.69
N GLY A 111 5.19 3.89 -8.90
CA GLY A 111 6.63 3.85 -9.12
C GLY A 111 7.35 5.04 -8.48
N LEU A 112 6.80 6.26 -8.61
CA LEU A 112 7.33 7.44 -7.94
C LEU A 112 7.22 7.32 -6.41
N GLY A 113 6.09 6.84 -5.90
CA GLY A 113 5.90 6.55 -4.48
C GLY A 113 6.94 5.54 -3.96
N ALA A 114 7.25 4.51 -4.75
CA ALA A 114 8.25 3.52 -4.40
C ALA A 114 9.69 4.06 -4.40
N ILE A 115 10.04 4.98 -5.30
CA ILE A 115 11.31 5.71 -5.19
C ILE A 115 11.37 6.48 -3.87
N GLY A 116 10.32 7.25 -3.54
CA GLY A 116 10.23 7.99 -2.29
C GLY A 116 10.35 7.07 -1.06
N LEU A 117 9.67 5.93 -1.08
CA LEU A 117 9.74 4.90 -0.04
C LEU A 117 11.16 4.33 0.07
N GLY A 118 11.84 4.04 -1.05
CA GLY A 118 13.22 3.57 -1.06
C GLY A 118 14.18 4.58 -0.42
N ILE A 119 14.04 5.86 -0.76
CA ILE A 119 14.82 6.95 -0.14
C ILE A 119 14.54 7.01 1.37
N ALA A 120 13.27 6.96 1.77
CA ALA A 120 12.90 6.97 3.17
C ALA A 120 13.54 5.81 3.93
N LEU A 121 13.47 4.59 3.39
CA LEU A 121 14.04 3.39 4.01
C LEU A 121 15.57 3.45 4.10
N LEU A 122 16.26 4.01 3.10
CA LEU A 122 17.71 4.25 3.19
C LEU A 122 18.05 5.23 4.32
N LEU A 123 17.32 6.34 4.40
CA LEU A 123 17.53 7.36 5.45
C LEU A 123 17.20 6.82 6.85
N LEU A 124 16.30 5.85 6.95
CA LEU A 124 15.93 5.16 8.17
C LEU A 124 16.82 3.93 8.48
N GLY A 125 17.83 3.67 7.65
CA GLY A 125 18.84 2.62 7.89
C GLY A 125 18.45 1.21 7.46
N ASP A 126 17.45 1.04 6.58
CA ASP A 126 17.02 -0.25 6.05
C ASP A 126 17.32 -0.40 4.54
N PRO A 127 18.57 -0.71 4.16
CA PRO A 127 18.97 -0.80 2.76
C PRO A 127 18.34 -2.00 2.03
N LEU A 128 18.04 -3.09 2.74
CA LEU A 128 17.42 -4.28 2.14
C LEU A 128 15.97 -3.99 1.74
N LEU A 129 15.19 -3.34 2.61
CA LEU A 129 13.84 -2.92 2.26
C LEU A 129 13.86 -1.78 1.24
N ALA A 130 14.84 -0.89 1.27
CA ALA A 130 14.99 0.12 0.23
C ALA A 130 15.22 -0.49 -1.16
N ALA A 131 16.10 -1.50 -1.27
CA ALA A 131 16.36 -2.19 -2.53
C ALA A 131 15.12 -2.97 -3.02
N THR A 132 14.35 -3.54 -2.11
CA THR A 132 13.23 -4.42 -2.46
C THR A 132 11.91 -3.63 -2.55
N SER A 133 11.40 -3.12 -1.43
CA SER A 133 10.16 -2.34 -1.37
C SER A 133 10.24 -0.98 -2.07
N GLY A 134 11.45 -0.44 -2.26
CA GLY A 134 11.69 0.76 -3.05
C GLY A 134 12.04 0.45 -4.50
N LEU A 135 13.30 0.06 -4.75
CA LEU A 135 13.84 -0.06 -6.12
C LEU A 135 13.16 -1.16 -6.95
N LEU A 136 13.10 -2.41 -6.46
CA LEU A 136 12.47 -3.51 -7.21
C LEU A 136 10.97 -3.22 -7.45
N HIS A 137 10.28 -2.65 -6.45
CA HIS A 137 8.90 -2.24 -6.62
C HIS A 137 8.74 -1.15 -7.68
N ALA A 138 9.60 -0.12 -7.66
CA ALA A 138 9.60 0.95 -8.65
C ALA A 138 9.86 0.41 -10.07
N LEU A 139 10.83 -0.49 -10.24
CA LEU A 139 11.12 -1.14 -11.53
C LEU A 139 9.90 -1.90 -12.07
N GLY A 140 9.21 -2.66 -11.21
CA GLY A 140 8.00 -3.36 -11.60
C GLY A 140 6.83 -2.42 -11.94
N LYS A 141 6.66 -1.32 -11.20
CA LYS A 141 5.61 -0.33 -11.46
C LYS A 141 5.88 0.47 -12.74
N PHE A 142 7.09 1.00 -12.94
CA PHE A 142 7.44 1.69 -14.18
C PHE A 142 7.43 0.77 -15.39
N GLY A 143 7.93 -0.47 -15.24
CA GLY A 143 7.82 -1.50 -16.25
C GLY A 143 6.36 -1.72 -16.68
N SER A 144 5.45 -1.83 -15.72
CA SER A 144 4.01 -1.95 -15.99
C SER A 144 3.40 -0.70 -16.66
N ALA A 145 3.87 0.50 -16.30
CA ALA A 145 3.38 1.76 -16.86
C ALA A 145 3.79 1.95 -18.34
N PHE A 146 5.04 1.61 -18.67
CA PHE A 146 5.63 1.89 -19.98
C PHE A 146 5.58 0.71 -20.95
N HIS A 147 5.42 -0.52 -20.45
CA HIS A 147 5.34 -1.69 -21.32
C HIS A 147 4.00 -1.74 -22.06
N ARG A 148 4.07 -1.92 -23.39
CA ARG A 148 2.88 -1.95 -24.25
C ARG A 148 2.20 -3.33 -24.16
N PRO A 149 0.88 -3.41 -23.98
CA PRO A 149 0.15 -4.67 -24.04
C PRO A 149 0.44 -5.42 -25.34
N GLY A 150 0.79 -6.70 -25.24
CA GLY A 150 1.04 -7.58 -26.40
C GLY A 150 2.47 -7.55 -26.94
N ARG A 151 3.33 -6.63 -26.50
CA ARG A 151 4.76 -6.70 -26.80
C ARG A 151 5.39 -7.77 -25.90
N GLN A 152 6.20 -8.67 -26.45
CA GLN A 152 6.94 -9.61 -25.62
C GLN A 152 8.09 -8.88 -24.91
N VAL A 153 8.34 -9.25 -23.65
CA VAL A 153 9.55 -8.85 -22.94
C VAL A 153 10.68 -9.78 -23.41
N PRO A 154 11.80 -9.25 -23.93
CA PRO A 154 12.92 -10.10 -24.36
C PRO A 154 13.35 -11.06 -23.25
N VAL A 155 13.65 -12.31 -23.61
CA VAL A 155 14.13 -13.35 -22.68
C VAL A 155 13.09 -13.83 -21.64
N TRP A 156 11.90 -13.22 -21.57
CA TRP A 156 10.85 -13.67 -20.66
C TRP A 156 9.93 -14.73 -21.31
N PRO A 157 9.71 -15.90 -20.67
CA PRO A 157 8.85 -16.93 -21.24
C PRO A 157 7.40 -16.45 -21.43
N THR A 158 6.80 -16.75 -22.58
CA THR A 158 5.42 -16.34 -22.91
C THR A 158 4.37 -17.00 -22.01
N ALA A 159 4.66 -18.19 -21.49
CA ALA A 159 3.80 -18.92 -20.57
C ALA A 159 3.86 -18.38 -19.13
N TRP A 160 4.84 -17.53 -18.81
CA TRP A 160 5.02 -17.00 -17.46
C TRP A 160 4.13 -15.78 -17.22
N PRO A 161 3.78 -15.50 -15.94
CA PRO A 161 3.08 -14.27 -15.58
C PRO A 161 3.87 -13.02 -16.02
N ASP A 162 3.20 -11.88 -16.08
CA ASP A 162 3.86 -10.61 -16.44
C ASP A 162 5.06 -10.34 -15.51
N PRO A 163 6.28 -10.11 -16.05
CA PRO A 163 7.49 -9.99 -15.23
C PRO A 163 7.45 -8.76 -14.33
N PHE A 164 6.88 -7.66 -14.81
CA PHE A 164 6.82 -6.41 -14.07
C PHE A 164 5.84 -6.51 -12.91
N ARG A 165 4.66 -7.10 -13.14
CA ARG A 165 3.70 -7.42 -12.06
C ARG A 165 4.27 -8.42 -11.06
N SER A 166 5.03 -9.40 -11.55
CA SER A 166 5.69 -10.40 -10.69
C SER A 166 6.77 -9.75 -9.83
N ALA A 167 7.55 -8.82 -10.38
CA ALA A 167 8.53 -8.05 -9.62
C ALA A 167 7.88 -7.21 -8.50
N VAL A 168 6.76 -6.53 -8.79
CA VAL A 168 5.97 -5.79 -7.79
C VAL A 168 5.52 -6.70 -6.65
N LEU A 169 5.01 -7.89 -6.98
CA LEU A 169 4.55 -8.86 -5.97
C LEU A 169 5.71 -9.43 -5.16
N ALA A 170 6.80 -9.82 -5.83
CA ALA A 170 8.00 -10.35 -5.20
C ALA A 170 8.67 -9.33 -4.27
N SER A 171 8.57 -8.03 -4.60
CA SER A 171 9.13 -6.96 -3.79
C SER A 171 8.54 -6.87 -2.38
N ARG A 172 7.37 -7.48 -2.13
CA ARG A 172 6.70 -7.51 -0.83
C ARG A 172 7.27 -8.60 0.09
N LEU A 173 7.87 -9.66 -0.46
CA LEU A 173 8.31 -10.84 0.30
C LEU A 173 9.30 -10.49 1.42
N PRO A 174 10.37 -9.71 1.18
CA PRO A 174 11.34 -9.39 2.24
C PRO A 174 10.68 -8.62 3.40
N ALA A 175 9.77 -7.71 3.08
CA ALA A 175 9.07 -6.91 4.07
C ALA A 175 8.08 -7.74 4.90
N VAL A 176 7.35 -8.67 4.27
CA VAL A 176 6.47 -9.63 4.95
C VAL A 176 7.28 -10.54 5.86
N VAL A 177 8.40 -11.09 5.38
CA VAL A 177 9.28 -11.96 6.17
C VAL A 177 9.85 -11.20 7.36
N ALA A 178 10.44 -10.02 7.15
CA ALA A 178 10.98 -9.19 8.22
C ALA A 178 9.91 -8.89 9.29
N THR A 179 8.73 -8.48 8.87
CA THR A 179 7.61 -8.18 9.78
C THR A 179 7.15 -9.41 10.55
N THR A 180 7.10 -10.57 9.89
CA THR A 180 6.72 -11.84 10.54
C THR A 180 7.77 -12.28 11.57
N VAL A 181 9.06 -12.07 11.28
CA VAL A 181 10.15 -12.33 12.24
C VAL A 181 10.03 -11.42 13.46
N VAL A 182 9.82 -10.11 13.26
CA VAL A 182 9.61 -9.15 14.36
C VAL A 182 8.39 -9.55 15.21
N LEU A 183 7.30 -9.98 14.58
CA LEU A 183 6.13 -10.47 15.29
C LEU A 183 6.46 -11.74 16.11
N GLY A 184 7.18 -12.70 15.52
CA GLY A 184 7.64 -13.91 16.19
C GLY A 184 8.55 -13.63 17.39
N GLN A 185 9.36 -12.57 17.34
CA GLN A 185 10.21 -12.13 18.44
C GLN A 185 9.43 -11.41 19.55
N ALA A 186 8.41 -10.64 19.20
CA ALA A 186 7.58 -9.91 20.16
C ALA A 186 6.61 -10.84 20.92
N LEU A 187 6.22 -11.95 20.30
CA LEU A 187 5.24 -12.88 20.85
C LEU A 187 5.64 -13.48 22.21
N PRO A 188 6.84 -14.09 22.40
CA PRO A 188 7.27 -14.60 23.70
C PRO A 188 7.26 -13.56 24.82
N VAL A 189 7.64 -12.32 24.48
CA VAL A 189 7.72 -11.19 25.41
C VAL A 189 6.32 -10.82 25.93
N VAL A 190 5.34 -10.75 25.04
CA VAL A 190 3.94 -10.54 25.40
C VAL A 190 3.38 -11.72 26.19
N TRP A 191 3.73 -12.96 25.83
CA TRP A 191 3.33 -14.15 26.58
C TRP A 191 3.90 -14.20 28.00
N SER A 192 5.06 -13.57 28.25
CA SER A 192 5.62 -13.39 29.59
C SER A 192 4.97 -12.27 30.41
N GLY A 193 3.92 -11.62 29.88
CA GLY A 193 3.11 -10.63 30.61
C GLY A 193 3.41 -9.17 30.25
N GLU A 194 4.25 -8.91 29.24
CA GLU A 194 4.46 -7.55 28.76
C GLU A 194 3.30 -7.00 27.94
N SER A 195 3.34 -5.70 27.66
CA SER A 195 2.27 -4.99 26.95
C SER A 195 2.09 -5.49 25.52
N PHE A 196 0.83 -5.70 25.13
CA PHE A 196 0.42 -5.99 23.75
C PHE A 196 0.76 -4.87 22.75
N ALA A 197 1.15 -3.68 23.22
CA ALA A 197 1.56 -2.56 22.38
C ALA A 197 2.70 -2.94 21.41
N ALA A 198 3.60 -3.85 21.81
CA ALA A 198 4.68 -4.35 20.98
C ALA A 198 4.20 -5.07 19.69
N LEU A 199 2.95 -5.56 19.66
CA LEU A 199 2.39 -6.26 18.49
C LEU A 199 1.70 -5.33 17.50
N ILE A 200 1.33 -4.10 17.92
CA ILE A 200 0.45 -3.21 17.14
C ILE A 200 1.06 -2.92 15.77
N MET A 201 2.32 -2.46 15.74
CA MET A 201 2.94 -2.10 14.47
C MET A 201 3.25 -3.29 13.57
N PRO A 202 3.84 -4.40 14.05
CA PRO A 202 4.05 -5.58 13.22
C PRO A 202 2.75 -6.15 12.63
N LEU A 203 1.68 -6.24 13.42
CA LEU A 203 0.38 -6.71 12.92
C LEU A 203 -0.22 -5.75 11.89
N THR A 204 -0.07 -4.44 12.12
CA THR A 204 -0.55 -3.42 11.18
C THR A 204 0.20 -3.49 9.86
N LEU A 205 1.53 -3.56 9.89
CA LEU A 205 2.34 -3.69 8.68
C LEU A 205 1.99 -4.96 7.91
N LEU A 206 1.79 -6.09 8.61
CA LEU A 206 1.33 -7.33 7.97
C LEU A 206 -0.03 -7.14 7.29
N GLY A 207 -0.98 -6.48 7.96
CA GLY A 207 -2.27 -6.09 7.39
C GLY A 207 -2.12 -5.23 6.13
N CYS A 208 -1.26 -4.22 6.15
CA CYS A 208 -0.94 -3.38 4.98
C CYS A 208 -0.38 -4.23 3.83
N TYR A 209 0.59 -5.11 4.09
CA TYR A 209 1.17 -5.98 3.06
C TYR A 209 0.13 -6.93 2.45
N LEU A 210 -0.79 -7.48 3.24
CA LEU A 210 -1.88 -8.32 2.72
C LEU A 210 -2.82 -7.53 1.81
N LEU A 211 -3.18 -6.30 2.19
CA LEU A 211 -4.01 -5.42 1.36
C LEU A 211 -3.30 -5.06 0.05
N TRP A 212 -2.04 -4.65 0.11
CA TRP A 212 -1.26 -4.32 -1.09
C TRP A 212 -1.03 -5.53 -2.00
N THR A 213 -0.73 -6.69 -1.42
CA THR A 213 -0.58 -7.96 -2.17
C THR A 213 -1.88 -8.31 -2.89
N LYS A 214 -3.03 -8.17 -2.22
CA LYS A 214 -4.32 -8.40 -2.85
C LYS A 214 -4.59 -7.43 -4.00
N ALA A 215 -4.21 -6.15 -3.84
CA ALA A 215 -4.30 -5.17 -4.91
C ALA A 215 -3.42 -5.56 -6.12
N ASP A 216 -2.19 -5.99 -5.87
CA ASP A 216 -1.25 -6.44 -6.90
C ASP A 216 -1.79 -7.67 -7.66
N LEU A 217 -2.39 -8.64 -6.95
CA LEU A 217 -3.01 -9.83 -7.55
C LEU A 217 -4.20 -9.47 -8.46
N LEU A 218 -5.01 -8.46 -8.11
CA LEU A 218 -6.12 -8.01 -8.97
C LEU A 218 -5.63 -7.45 -10.30
N LEU A 219 -4.45 -6.82 -10.33
CA LEU A 219 -3.88 -6.24 -11.55
C LEU A 219 -3.41 -7.31 -12.54
N PHE A 220 -3.12 -8.54 -12.09
CA PHE A 220 -2.88 -9.68 -13.00
C PHE A 220 -4.15 -10.08 -13.78
N GLY A 221 -5.33 -9.91 -13.19
CA GLY A 221 -6.62 -10.32 -13.77
C GLY A 221 -7.13 -9.46 -14.93
N VAL A 222 -6.48 -8.34 -15.25
CA VAL A 222 -6.89 -7.44 -16.35
C VAL A 222 -6.67 -8.11 -17.72
N ARG A 223 -5.68 -9.00 -17.85
CA ARG A 223 -5.32 -9.62 -19.13
C ARG A 223 -6.28 -10.74 -19.55
N SER A 224 -6.93 -11.41 -18.61
CA SER A 224 -7.87 -12.53 -18.86
C SER A 224 -9.25 -12.06 -19.37
N LYS A 225 -9.57 -10.77 -19.31
CA LYS A 225 -10.84 -10.21 -19.79
C LYS A 225 -10.79 -9.59 -21.20
N VAL A 226 -9.62 -9.52 -21.85
CA VAL A 226 -9.54 -9.08 -23.25
C VAL A 226 -10.02 -10.24 -24.14
N PRO A 227 -11.11 -10.09 -24.91
CA PRO A 227 -11.52 -11.12 -25.85
C PRO A 227 -10.37 -11.39 -26.82
N ARG A 228 -10.00 -12.67 -27.00
CA ARG A 228 -9.19 -13.07 -28.16
C ARG A 228 -9.97 -12.61 -29.40
N GLN A 229 -9.50 -11.56 -30.07
CA GLN A 229 -9.84 -11.37 -31.47
C GLN A 229 -9.27 -12.58 -32.21
N ILE A 230 -10.14 -13.55 -32.49
CA ILE A 230 -9.88 -14.61 -33.44
C ILE A 230 -9.79 -13.88 -34.78
N SER A 231 -8.57 -13.67 -35.27
CA SER A 231 -8.34 -13.13 -36.60
C SER A 231 -8.79 -14.20 -37.60
N THR A 232 -9.97 -14.04 -38.17
CA THR A 232 -10.39 -14.75 -39.38
C THR A 232 -9.84 -13.98 -40.58
N CYS A 233 -8.69 -14.40 -41.09
CA CYS A 233 -8.29 -14.24 -42.48
C CYS A 233 -7.64 -15.54 -42.92
#